data_AF-E8X5U0-F1
#
_entry.id   AF-E8X5U0-F1
#
_cell.length_a   1.000
_cell.length_b   1.000
_cell.length_c   1.000
_cell.angle_alpha   90.00
_cell.angle_beta   90.00
_cell.angle_gamma   90.00
#
_symmetry.space_group_name_H-M   'P 1'
#
loop_
_entity.id
_entity.type
_entity.pdbx_description
1 polymer ?
#
loop_
_entity_poly.entity_id
_entity_poly.type
_entity_poly.pdbx_seq_one_letter_code
_entity_poly.pdbx_strand_id
1 'polypeptide(L)'
;MSSTSTRRNFLASSALAAVTCAVAPTLPAMAEPAVHDGTPSPIKLGLASYTFRNFTRAQMIGYMKQLNVSDLNVKDIKDHLPTDPTLEAAAVSDYTAAGIKLHAAGAIYFPKDEDDDIRAKFEYCKRAGIKVIVAGDPTPASLPRVEKFVKEYDIKLAIHNHGPEDKLWQSPLDILKLIKNMDPRIGCCIDVGHTERAGTDPIKAIHEVGPRLFNMHIKDLTDLGVKESQVAVGDGKIPIRGIFEALIATKYQGFVDLEYEVHGDDPMPGVIGSFAYMRGALAGMGYSRPA
;
A
#
# COMPACT_ATOMS: atom_id res chain seq x y z
N MET A 1 47.34 27.02 30.27
CA MET A 1 47.88 25.64 30.24
C MET A 1 46.79 24.70 30.71
N SER A 2 46.44 23.77 29.84
CA SER A 2 45.36 22.79 30.00
C SER A 2 45.67 21.80 31.13
N SER A 3 44.66 21.42 31.92
CA SER A 3 44.62 20.09 32.51
C SER A 3 43.19 19.56 32.47
N THR A 4 43.07 18.45 31.76
CA THR A 4 41.88 17.69 31.40
C THR A 4 41.49 16.74 32.52
N SER A 5 40.31 16.90 33.13
CA SER A 5 39.72 15.85 33.96
C SER A 5 38.91 14.91 33.08
N THR A 6 39.44 13.70 32.87
CA THR A 6 38.79 12.63 32.10
C THR A 6 37.99 11.70 33.00
N ARG A 7 36.99 11.07 32.36
CA ARG A 7 36.03 10.08 32.89
C ARG A 7 36.72 8.90 33.56
N ARG A 8 36.95 8.95 34.88
CA ARG A 8 37.23 7.81 35.77
C ARG A 8 37.35 8.36 37.20
N ASN A 9 36.23 8.42 37.92
CA ASN A 9 36.13 8.45 39.40
C ASN A 9 34.68 8.80 39.80
N PHE A 10 33.71 8.01 39.35
CA PHE A 10 32.33 8.11 39.84
C PHE A 10 31.84 6.76 40.34
N LEU A 11 32.64 6.13 41.21
CA LEU A 11 32.21 5.01 42.05
C LEU A 11 33.01 5.09 43.36
N ALA A 12 32.58 5.96 44.26
CA ALA A 12 32.81 5.85 45.70
C ALA A 12 32.04 6.97 46.40
N SER A 13 30.90 6.62 47.01
CA SER A 13 30.51 7.03 48.36
C SER A 13 29.01 6.87 48.55
N SER A 14 28.66 5.71 49.08
CA SER A 14 27.37 5.46 49.73
C SER A 14 27.45 6.09 51.13
N ALA A 15 26.58 7.05 51.43
CA ALA A 15 26.26 7.42 52.81
C ALA A 15 24.78 7.78 52.91
N LEU A 16 24.13 7.08 53.83
CA LEU A 16 22.70 6.95 54.04
C LEU A 16 22.14 8.19 54.78
N ALA A 17 21.06 8.79 54.27
CA ALA A 17 20.16 9.61 55.06
C ALA A 17 18.72 9.32 54.62
N ALA A 18 18.00 8.60 55.47
CA ALA A 18 16.59 8.30 55.30
C ALA A 18 15.73 9.49 55.75
N VAL A 19 14.72 9.82 54.93
CA VAL A 19 13.31 10.09 55.27
C VAL A 19 12.72 10.92 54.12
N THR A 20 11.79 10.35 53.35
CA THR A 20 10.47 10.93 53.01
C THR A 20 9.78 10.15 51.87
N CYS A 21 8.51 9.84 52.09
CA CYS A 21 7.45 9.49 51.13
C CYS A 21 7.73 8.35 50.13
N ALA A 22 7.27 7.15 50.48
CA ALA A 22 6.99 6.10 49.50
C ALA A 22 5.79 6.52 48.63
N VAL A 23 6.04 7.35 47.62
CA VAL A 23 5.19 7.42 46.43
C VAL A 23 5.85 6.46 45.45
N ALA A 24 5.25 5.30 45.25
CA ALA A 24 5.68 4.40 44.17
C ALA A 24 5.67 5.21 42.87
N PRO A 25 6.73 5.20 42.05
CA PRO A 25 6.63 5.71 40.70
C PRO A 25 5.67 4.76 39.97
N THR A 26 4.41 5.16 39.87
CA THR A 26 3.52 4.64 38.85
C THR A 26 4.16 5.05 37.54
N LEU A 27 4.96 4.17 36.96
CA LEU A 27 5.25 4.22 35.53
C LEU A 27 3.89 4.38 34.85
N PRO A 28 3.68 5.39 33.99
CA PRO A 28 2.48 5.41 33.19
C PRO A 28 2.50 4.09 32.40
N ALA A 29 1.59 3.19 32.75
CA ALA A 29 1.30 2.06 31.90
C ALA A 29 0.97 2.68 30.54
N MET A 30 1.87 2.47 29.57
CA MET A 30 1.49 2.64 28.18
C MET A 30 0.27 1.77 28.03
N ALA A 31 -0.90 2.39 27.89
CA ALA A 31 -2.15 1.65 27.73
C ALA A 31 -1.90 0.68 26.58
N GLU A 32 -1.91 -0.62 26.88
CA GLU A 32 -1.93 -1.61 25.82
C GLU A 32 -3.13 -1.24 24.94
N PRO A 33 -2.94 -1.12 23.62
CA PRO A 33 -4.07 -0.81 22.76
C PRO A 33 -5.09 -1.92 23.00
N ALA A 34 -6.26 -1.54 23.53
CA ALA A 34 -7.32 -2.46 23.83
C ALA A 34 -7.53 -3.35 22.59
N VAL A 35 -7.35 -4.66 22.77
CA VAL A 35 -7.78 -5.63 21.77
C VAL A 35 -9.30 -5.53 21.79
N HIS A 36 -9.85 -4.71 20.90
CA HIS A 36 -11.29 -4.59 20.75
C HIS A 36 -11.80 -5.92 20.21
N ASP A 37 -12.67 -6.59 20.99
CA ASP A 37 -13.60 -7.63 20.53
C ASP A 37 -14.65 -7.03 19.56
N GLY A 38 -14.17 -6.36 18.52
CA GLY A 38 -14.94 -5.58 17.57
C GLY A 38 -15.26 -6.34 16.29
N THR A 39 -16.19 -5.80 15.52
CA THR A 39 -16.47 -6.25 14.13
C THR A 39 -15.18 -6.20 13.32
N PRO A 40 -14.83 -7.25 12.55
CA PRO A 40 -13.69 -7.22 11.65
C PRO A 40 -13.74 -6.01 10.72
N SER A 41 -12.61 -5.36 10.51
CA SER A 41 -12.56 -4.23 9.58
C SER A 41 -13.00 -4.67 8.17
N PRO A 42 -13.92 -3.93 7.52
CA PRO A 42 -14.23 -4.15 6.10
C PRO A 42 -13.08 -3.68 5.18
N ILE A 43 -12.14 -2.88 5.70
CA ILE A 43 -10.96 -2.43 4.96
C ILE A 43 -9.87 -3.49 5.01
N LYS A 44 -9.42 -3.92 3.83
CA LYS A 44 -8.33 -4.89 3.69
C LYS A 44 -7.04 -4.13 3.44
N LEU A 45 -6.13 -4.15 4.40
CA LEU A 45 -4.81 -3.56 4.24
C LEU A 45 -3.89 -4.57 3.54
N GLY A 46 -3.26 -4.13 2.45
CA GLY A 46 -2.27 -4.88 1.69
C GLY A 46 -0.97 -4.11 1.54
N LEU A 47 -0.08 -4.63 0.72
CA LEU A 47 1.22 -4.04 0.42
C LEU A 47 1.44 -4.01 -1.09
N ALA A 48 1.89 -2.88 -1.63
CA ALA A 48 2.46 -2.83 -2.97
C ALA A 48 3.96 -3.19 -2.87
N SER A 49 4.39 -4.24 -3.57
CA SER A 49 5.76 -4.77 -3.43
C SER A 49 6.87 -3.78 -3.82
N TYR A 50 6.54 -2.70 -4.55
CA TYR A 50 7.47 -1.62 -4.89
C TYR A 50 8.01 -0.86 -3.67
N THR A 51 7.28 -0.93 -2.55
CA THR A 51 7.75 -0.52 -1.23
C THR A 51 9.13 -1.12 -0.90
N PHE A 52 9.37 -2.37 -1.30
CA PHE A 52 10.63 -3.09 -1.05
C PHE A 52 11.45 -3.33 -2.32
N ARG A 53 11.35 -2.46 -3.33
CA ARG A 53 12.03 -2.58 -4.64
C ARG A 53 13.55 -2.86 -4.59
N ASN A 54 14.23 -2.47 -3.51
CA ASN A 54 15.67 -2.69 -3.34
C ASN A 54 15.99 -4.06 -2.69
N PHE A 55 14.98 -4.80 -2.22
CA PHE A 55 15.11 -6.05 -1.47
C PHE A 55 14.63 -7.24 -2.30
N THR A 56 15.15 -8.44 -2.01
CA THR A 56 14.69 -9.66 -2.69
C THR A 56 13.31 -10.08 -2.18
N ARG A 57 12.62 -10.93 -2.95
CA ARG A 57 11.37 -11.58 -2.55
C ARG A 57 11.50 -12.24 -1.17
N ALA A 58 12.59 -12.98 -0.94
CA ALA A 58 12.82 -13.65 0.34
C ALA A 58 12.92 -12.65 1.52
N GLN A 59 13.60 -11.52 1.33
CA GLN A 59 13.68 -10.44 2.32
C GLN A 59 12.30 -9.81 2.55
N MET A 60 11.58 -9.47 1.46
CA MET A 60 10.24 -8.90 1.52
C MET A 60 9.26 -9.82 2.26
N ILE A 61 9.26 -11.13 1.99
CA ILE A 61 8.44 -12.11 2.73
C ILE A 61 8.75 -12.05 4.24
N GLY A 62 10.03 -11.92 4.60
CA GLY A 62 10.45 -11.72 5.99
C GLY A 62 9.87 -10.43 6.61
N TYR A 63 9.90 -9.32 5.87
CA TYR A 63 9.32 -8.05 6.32
C TYR A 63 7.80 -8.10 6.44
N MET A 64 7.09 -8.71 5.50
CA MET A 64 5.64 -8.89 5.55
C MET A 64 5.21 -9.69 6.79
N LYS A 65 5.96 -10.73 7.16
CA LYS A 65 5.74 -11.47 8.41
C LYS A 65 5.92 -10.58 9.65
N GLN A 66 6.96 -9.76 9.69
CA GLN A 66 7.18 -8.80 10.81
C GLN A 66 6.04 -7.78 10.91
N LEU A 67 5.49 -7.37 9.77
CA LEU A 67 4.38 -6.42 9.70
C LEU A 67 3.02 -7.06 10.01
N ASN A 68 2.91 -8.39 10.07
CA ASN A 68 1.65 -9.13 10.08
C ASN A 68 0.73 -8.74 8.91
N VAL A 69 1.25 -8.79 7.68
CA VAL A 69 0.51 -8.49 6.44
C VAL A 69 0.66 -9.67 5.50
N SER A 70 -0.46 -10.23 5.04
CA SER A 70 -0.51 -11.40 4.17
C SER A 70 -0.97 -11.10 2.74
N ASP A 71 -1.45 -9.89 2.45
CA ASP A 71 -2.05 -9.56 1.16
C ASP A 71 -1.09 -8.66 0.36
N LEU A 72 -0.77 -9.10 -0.87
CA LEU A 72 0.23 -8.48 -1.71
C LEU A 72 -0.32 -8.08 -3.09
N ASN A 73 -0.07 -6.82 -3.45
CA ASN A 73 -0.05 -6.31 -4.80
C ASN A 73 1.39 -6.37 -5.33
N VAL A 74 1.67 -7.38 -6.16
CA VAL A 74 3.04 -7.74 -6.53
C VAL A 74 3.45 -7.16 -7.87
N LYS A 75 4.72 -6.75 -8.01
CA LYS A 75 5.26 -6.18 -9.25
C LYS A 75 6.32 -7.12 -9.83
N ASP A 76 6.55 -7.04 -11.14
CA ASP A 76 7.78 -7.58 -11.75
C ASP A 76 8.92 -6.61 -11.49
N ILE A 77 9.47 -6.68 -10.27
CA ILE A 77 10.63 -5.90 -9.86
C ILE A 77 11.57 -6.81 -9.08
N LYS A 78 12.86 -6.72 -9.41
CA LYS A 78 13.91 -7.58 -8.88
C LYS A 78 13.57 -9.06 -9.10
N ASP A 79 13.11 -9.77 -8.08
CA ASP A 79 12.64 -11.15 -8.14
C ASP A 79 11.24 -11.34 -7.52
N HIS A 80 10.46 -10.26 -7.34
CA HIS A 80 9.17 -10.31 -6.65
C HIS A 80 8.14 -11.18 -7.38
N LEU A 81 7.85 -10.90 -8.65
CA LEU A 81 7.09 -11.80 -9.53
C LEU A 81 7.62 -11.65 -10.96
N PRO A 82 8.67 -12.40 -11.35
CA PRO A 82 9.23 -12.32 -12.69
C PRO A 82 8.23 -12.79 -13.75
N THR A 83 8.27 -12.20 -14.94
CA THR A 83 7.43 -12.60 -16.09
C THR A 83 7.87 -13.91 -16.78
N ASP A 84 9.08 -14.39 -16.52
CA ASP A 84 9.52 -15.73 -16.94
C ASP A 84 8.68 -16.80 -16.23
N PRO A 85 8.01 -17.73 -16.96
CA PRO A 85 7.09 -18.69 -16.35
C PRO A 85 7.69 -19.60 -15.28
N THR A 86 8.98 -19.94 -15.37
CA THR A 86 9.63 -20.81 -14.38
C THR A 86 9.91 -20.05 -13.10
N LEU A 87 10.43 -18.82 -13.23
CA LEU A 87 10.70 -17.95 -12.09
C LEU A 87 9.39 -17.43 -11.44
N GLU A 88 8.36 -17.17 -12.24
CA GLU A 88 7.00 -16.85 -11.80
C GLU A 88 6.44 -17.96 -10.90
N ALA A 89 6.46 -19.21 -11.37
CA ALA A 89 5.95 -20.35 -10.62
C ALA A 89 6.70 -20.55 -9.29
N ALA A 90 8.03 -20.36 -9.29
CA ALA A 90 8.82 -20.38 -8.07
C ALA A 90 8.42 -19.25 -7.10
N ALA A 91 8.20 -18.04 -7.60
CA ALA A 91 7.73 -16.91 -6.78
C ALA A 91 6.35 -17.20 -6.16
N VAL A 92 5.39 -17.68 -6.95
CA VAL A 92 4.04 -18.06 -6.48
C VAL A 92 4.11 -19.15 -5.42
N SER A 93 5.00 -20.14 -5.59
CA SER A 93 5.22 -21.19 -4.60
C SER A 93 5.75 -20.62 -3.27
N ASP A 94 6.71 -19.70 -3.32
CA ASP A 94 7.27 -19.06 -2.12
C ASP A 94 6.20 -18.27 -1.35
N TYR A 95 5.36 -17.50 -2.05
CA TYR A 95 4.26 -16.77 -1.42
C TYR A 95 3.23 -17.71 -0.80
N THR A 96 2.84 -18.77 -1.51
CA THR A 96 1.91 -19.78 -1.01
C THR A 96 2.45 -20.44 0.26
N ALA A 97 3.73 -20.85 0.26
CA ALA A 97 4.39 -21.44 1.42
C ALA A 97 4.51 -20.46 2.61
N ALA A 98 4.58 -19.16 2.33
CA ALA A 98 4.62 -18.11 3.35
C ALA A 98 3.23 -17.68 3.85
N GLY A 99 2.13 -18.20 3.29
CA GLY A 99 0.77 -17.76 3.61
C GLY A 99 0.44 -16.37 3.07
N ILE A 100 1.16 -15.90 2.05
CA ILE A 100 0.95 -14.61 1.39
C ILE A 100 0.07 -14.81 0.16
N LYS A 101 -0.99 -14.02 0.06
CA LYS A 101 -1.95 -14.02 -1.02
C LYS A 101 -1.65 -12.89 -2.01
N LEU A 102 -1.46 -13.27 -3.26
CA LEU A 102 -1.38 -12.32 -4.37
C LEU A 102 -2.81 -11.92 -4.78
N HIS A 103 -3.22 -10.68 -4.48
CA HIS A 103 -4.55 -10.20 -4.84
C HIS A 103 -4.56 -9.30 -6.09
N ALA A 104 -3.42 -8.69 -6.41
CA ALA A 104 -3.24 -7.86 -7.59
C ALA A 104 -1.80 -7.97 -8.11
N ALA A 105 -1.59 -7.64 -9.38
CA ALA A 105 -0.26 -7.43 -9.94
C ALA A 105 -0.18 -6.13 -10.72
N GLY A 106 0.93 -5.41 -10.55
CA GLY A 106 1.28 -4.25 -11.36
C GLY A 106 1.89 -3.09 -10.57
N ALA A 107 2.25 -1.97 -11.21
CA ALA A 107 1.82 -1.58 -12.55
C ALA A 107 2.35 -2.52 -13.67
N ILE A 108 1.43 -3.06 -14.46
CA ILE A 108 1.72 -3.75 -15.72
C ILE A 108 1.47 -2.74 -16.84
N TYR A 109 2.45 -2.59 -17.75
CA TYR A 109 2.42 -1.63 -18.84
C TYR A 109 1.97 -2.27 -20.16
N PHE A 110 1.23 -1.55 -20.99
CA PHE A 110 0.61 -1.93 -22.27
C PHE A 110 1.17 -1.09 -23.44
N PRO A 111 2.48 -1.16 -23.71
CA PRO A 111 3.13 -0.30 -24.72
C PRO A 111 2.77 -0.67 -26.16
N LYS A 112 2.24 -1.89 -26.40
CA LYS A 112 1.87 -2.37 -27.74
C LYS A 112 0.38 -2.69 -27.79
N ASP A 113 -0.30 -2.17 -28.81
CA ASP A 113 -1.70 -2.50 -29.10
C ASP A 113 -1.78 -3.77 -29.98
N GLU A 114 -1.25 -4.88 -29.45
CA GLU A 114 -1.15 -6.16 -30.14
C GLU A 114 -1.76 -7.29 -29.30
N ASP A 115 -2.50 -8.19 -29.94
CA ASP A 115 -3.20 -9.28 -29.24
C ASP A 115 -2.23 -10.17 -28.46
N ASP A 116 -1.06 -10.49 -29.00
CA ASP A 116 -0.10 -11.38 -28.34
C ASP A 116 0.55 -10.74 -27.11
N ASP A 117 0.91 -9.45 -27.21
CA ASP A 117 1.49 -8.69 -26.11
C ASP A 117 0.49 -8.50 -24.96
N ILE A 118 -0.77 -8.18 -25.27
CA ILE A 118 -1.82 -8.04 -24.26
C ILE A 118 -2.17 -9.40 -23.65
N ARG A 119 -2.38 -10.44 -24.47
CA ARG A 119 -2.69 -11.80 -24.00
C ARG A 119 -1.64 -12.31 -23.03
N ALA A 120 -0.36 -12.09 -23.32
CA ALA A 120 0.74 -12.53 -22.44
C ALA A 120 0.61 -11.97 -21.01
N LYS A 121 0.13 -10.74 -20.84
CA LYS A 121 -0.08 -10.10 -19.52
C LYS A 121 -1.23 -10.75 -18.74
N PHE A 122 -2.31 -11.10 -19.44
CA PHE A 122 -3.44 -11.79 -18.84
C PHE A 122 -3.09 -13.24 -18.49
N GLU A 123 -2.34 -13.95 -19.35
CA GLU A 123 -1.83 -15.29 -19.06
C GLU A 123 -0.87 -15.29 -17.87
N TYR A 124 0.02 -14.30 -17.78
CA TYR A 124 0.89 -14.06 -16.63
C TYR A 124 0.10 -13.97 -15.31
N CYS A 125 -0.92 -13.11 -15.25
CA CYS A 125 -1.75 -12.99 -14.06
C CYS A 125 -2.60 -14.26 -13.78
N LYS A 126 -3.10 -14.91 -14.82
CA LYS A 126 -3.89 -16.15 -14.70
C LYS A 126 -3.07 -17.28 -14.09
N ARG A 127 -1.83 -17.50 -14.54
CA ARG A 127 -0.93 -18.52 -13.98
C ARG A 127 -0.58 -18.23 -12.53
N ALA A 128 -0.40 -16.95 -12.18
CA ALA A 128 -0.17 -16.51 -10.81
C ALA A 128 -1.43 -16.52 -9.91
N GLY A 129 -2.60 -16.88 -10.45
CA GLY A 129 -3.87 -16.89 -9.70
C GLY A 129 -4.43 -15.51 -9.36
N ILE A 130 -3.96 -14.46 -10.05
CA ILE A 130 -4.30 -13.06 -9.79
C ILE A 130 -5.52 -12.64 -10.61
N LYS A 131 -6.43 -11.88 -9.97
CA LYS A 131 -7.72 -11.47 -10.54
C LYS A 131 -7.85 -9.96 -10.80
N VAL A 132 -6.83 -9.18 -10.46
CA VAL A 132 -6.78 -7.73 -10.71
C VAL A 132 -5.41 -7.38 -11.29
N ILE A 133 -5.40 -6.83 -12.50
CA ILE A 133 -4.23 -6.17 -13.07
C ILE A 133 -4.30 -4.69 -12.71
N VAL A 134 -3.30 -4.18 -11.99
CA VAL A 134 -3.08 -2.74 -11.86
C VAL A 134 -2.31 -2.28 -13.11
N ALA A 135 -2.96 -1.50 -13.96
CA ALA A 135 -2.46 -1.13 -15.27
C ALA A 135 -1.80 0.26 -15.24
N GLY A 136 -0.58 0.36 -15.77
CA GLY A 136 0.21 1.58 -15.71
C GLY A 136 -0.16 2.63 -16.77
N ASP A 137 -0.34 2.20 -18.00
CA ASP A 137 -0.33 3.10 -19.16
C ASP A 137 -1.22 2.66 -20.35
N PRO A 138 -2.29 1.85 -20.19
CA PRO A 138 -3.11 1.51 -21.35
C PRO A 138 -3.61 2.81 -21.98
N THR A 139 -3.37 3.03 -23.27
CA THR A 139 -3.82 4.24 -23.96
C THR A 139 -5.30 4.13 -24.32
N PRO A 140 -6.04 5.24 -24.52
CA PRO A 140 -7.41 5.20 -25.01
C PRO A 140 -7.60 4.38 -26.29
N ALA A 141 -6.60 4.35 -27.17
CA ALA A 141 -6.62 3.54 -28.39
C ALA A 141 -6.50 2.04 -28.11
N SER A 142 -5.70 1.63 -27.12
CA SER A 142 -5.53 0.22 -26.74
C SER A 142 -6.66 -0.33 -25.88
N LEU A 143 -7.42 0.53 -25.18
CA LEU A 143 -8.46 0.10 -24.23
C LEU A 143 -9.51 -0.85 -24.83
N PRO A 144 -10.05 -0.64 -26.04
CA PRO A 144 -10.97 -1.60 -26.66
C PRO A 144 -10.36 -3.00 -26.85
N ARG A 145 -9.06 -3.08 -27.17
CA ARG A 145 -8.36 -4.37 -27.27
C ARG A 145 -8.14 -4.98 -25.90
N VAL A 146 -7.72 -4.18 -24.91
CA VAL A 146 -7.60 -4.66 -23.52
C VAL A 146 -8.95 -5.18 -22.99
N GLU A 147 -10.06 -4.52 -23.32
CA GLU A 147 -11.41 -4.93 -22.92
C GLU A 147 -11.80 -6.32 -23.44
N LYS A 148 -11.40 -6.66 -24.68
CA LYS A 148 -11.58 -8.03 -25.21
C LYS A 148 -10.95 -9.07 -24.28
N PHE A 149 -9.73 -8.82 -23.80
CA PHE A 149 -9.03 -9.73 -22.91
C PHE A 149 -9.56 -9.73 -21.47
N VAL A 150 -10.01 -8.58 -20.96
CA VAL A 150 -10.76 -8.50 -19.68
C VAL A 150 -11.98 -9.42 -19.72
N LYS A 151 -12.71 -9.44 -20.83
CA LYS A 151 -13.87 -10.31 -21.04
C LYS A 151 -13.49 -11.79 -21.13
N GLU A 152 -12.48 -12.10 -21.93
CA GLU A 152 -12.01 -13.47 -22.20
C GLU A 152 -11.44 -14.15 -20.95
N TYR A 153 -10.68 -13.42 -20.14
CA TYR A 153 -9.95 -13.99 -18.99
C TYR A 153 -10.70 -13.87 -17.67
N ASP A 154 -11.73 -13.03 -17.60
CA ASP A 154 -12.40 -12.66 -16.36
C ASP A 154 -11.42 -12.16 -15.29
N ILE A 155 -10.53 -11.26 -15.71
CA ILE A 155 -9.54 -10.57 -14.87
C ILE A 155 -9.84 -9.08 -14.96
N LYS A 156 -10.00 -8.43 -13.80
CA LYS A 156 -10.28 -6.99 -13.73
C LYS A 156 -9.05 -6.18 -14.11
N LEU A 157 -9.27 -5.04 -14.76
CA LEU A 157 -8.25 -4.04 -15.04
C LEU A 157 -8.50 -2.81 -14.15
N ALA A 158 -7.52 -2.44 -13.34
CA ALA A 158 -7.53 -1.27 -12.48
C ALA A 158 -6.47 -0.27 -13.00
N ILE A 159 -6.89 0.75 -13.74
CA ILE A 159 -5.96 1.74 -14.32
C ILE A 159 -5.43 2.64 -13.18
N HIS A 160 -4.12 2.72 -13.04
CA HIS A 160 -3.43 3.48 -12.00
C HIS A 160 -3.24 4.94 -12.44
N ASN A 161 -3.64 5.90 -11.61
CA ASN A 161 -3.36 7.31 -11.87
C ASN A 161 -1.95 7.70 -11.37
N HIS A 162 -1.21 8.47 -12.16
CA HIS A 162 0.20 8.81 -11.92
C HIS A 162 0.44 10.30 -11.61
N GLY A 163 -0.63 11.06 -11.36
CA GLY A 163 -0.52 12.45 -10.92
C GLY A 163 -0.19 13.42 -12.06
N PRO A 164 0.16 14.68 -11.73
CA PRO A 164 0.17 15.79 -12.70
C PRO A 164 1.25 15.66 -13.79
N GLU A 165 2.25 14.80 -13.62
CA GLU A 165 3.27 14.53 -14.64
C GLU A 165 2.77 13.65 -15.79
N ASP A 166 1.74 12.83 -15.54
CA ASP A 166 1.12 12.00 -16.57
C ASP A 166 0.24 12.85 -17.49
N LYS A 167 0.18 12.53 -18.78
CA LYS A 167 -0.63 13.29 -19.75
C LYS A 167 -2.01 12.70 -19.98
N LEU A 168 -2.23 11.45 -19.59
CA LEU A 168 -3.46 10.70 -19.81
C LEU A 168 -4.14 10.39 -18.47
N TRP A 169 -3.38 9.90 -17.50
CA TRP A 169 -3.89 9.31 -16.26
C TRP A 169 -3.49 10.12 -15.03
N GLN A 170 -3.77 11.42 -15.04
CA GLN A 170 -3.43 12.32 -13.92
C GLN A 170 -4.24 11.98 -12.68
N SER A 171 -5.56 11.95 -12.82
CA SER A 171 -6.50 11.68 -11.73
C SER A 171 -7.36 10.44 -12.03
N PRO A 172 -7.94 9.80 -11.00
CA PRO A 172 -8.92 8.74 -11.20
C PRO A 172 -10.21 9.20 -11.89
N LEU A 173 -10.51 10.50 -11.88
CA LEU A 173 -11.69 11.05 -12.55
C LEU A 173 -11.47 11.16 -14.07
N ASP A 174 -10.23 11.41 -14.51
CA ASP A 174 -9.87 11.37 -15.93
C ASP A 174 -10.02 9.96 -16.50
N ILE A 175 -9.60 8.96 -15.71
CA ILE A 175 -9.80 7.54 -16.01
C ILE A 175 -11.29 7.24 -16.14
N LEU A 176 -12.07 7.53 -15.09
CA LEU A 176 -13.51 7.23 -15.03
C LEU A 176 -14.28 7.81 -16.21
N LYS A 177 -13.96 9.04 -16.61
CA LYS A 177 -14.57 9.72 -17.75
C LYS A 177 -14.47 8.90 -19.04
N LEU A 178 -13.34 8.23 -19.27
CA LEU A 178 -13.08 7.44 -20.46
C LEU A 178 -13.65 6.01 -20.36
N ILE A 179 -13.61 5.38 -19.18
CA ILE A 179 -13.98 3.96 -19.04
C ILE A 179 -15.44 3.71 -18.63
N LYS A 180 -16.22 4.73 -18.25
CA LYS A 180 -17.57 4.55 -17.66
C LYS A 180 -18.53 3.69 -18.49
N ASN A 181 -18.38 3.69 -19.81
CA ASN A 181 -19.22 2.94 -20.76
C ASN A 181 -18.60 1.61 -21.22
N MET A 182 -17.40 1.26 -20.74
CA MET A 182 -16.74 -0.02 -21.04
C MET A 182 -17.23 -1.13 -20.10
N ASP A 183 -16.78 -2.37 -20.33
CA ASP A 183 -17.03 -3.52 -19.46
C ASP A 183 -16.90 -3.16 -17.97
N PRO A 184 -17.83 -3.57 -17.10
CA PRO A 184 -17.77 -3.29 -15.67
C PRO A 184 -16.48 -3.73 -14.98
N ARG A 185 -15.72 -4.68 -15.54
CA ARG A 185 -14.43 -5.14 -15.00
C ARG A 185 -13.23 -4.25 -15.35
N ILE A 186 -13.45 -3.14 -16.08
CA ILE A 186 -12.47 -2.07 -16.25
C ILE A 186 -12.77 -0.95 -15.25
N GLY A 187 -11.77 -0.57 -14.47
CA GLY A 187 -11.91 0.33 -13.34
C GLY A 187 -10.63 1.07 -13.02
N CYS A 188 -10.56 1.62 -11.81
CA CYS A 188 -9.45 2.43 -11.33
C CYS A 188 -8.68 1.71 -10.22
N CYS A 189 -7.37 1.92 -10.21
CA CYS A 189 -6.55 1.90 -9.01
C CYS A 189 -6.33 3.34 -8.58
N ILE A 190 -6.92 3.77 -7.46
CA ILE A 190 -6.72 5.14 -6.96
C ILE A 190 -5.40 5.17 -6.18
N ASP A 191 -4.43 5.95 -6.64
CA ASP A 191 -3.32 6.39 -5.80
C ASP A 191 -3.67 7.73 -5.15
N VAL A 192 -3.75 7.74 -3.83
CA VAL A 192 -4.22 8.91 -3.07
C VAL A 192 -3.23 10.07 -3.12
N GLY A 193 -1.92 9.82 -3.16
CA GLY A 193 -0.91 10.86 -3.24
C GLY A 193 -0.85 11.50 -4.63
N HIS A 194 -0.96 10.70 -5.68
CA HIS A 194 -1.10 11.20 -7.05
C HIS A 194 -2.40 11.96 -7.25
N THR A 195 -3.49 11.50 -6.64
CA THR A 195 -4.82 12.15 -6.72
C THR A 195 -4.78 13.56 -6.10
N GLU A 196 -4.22 13.68 -4.90
CA GLU A 196 -4.01 14.98 -4.21
C GLU A 196 -3.12 15.91 -5.02
N ARG A 197 -2.00 15.41 -5.54
CA ARG A 197 -1.08 16.21 -6.37
C ARG A 197 -1.68 16.67 -7.69
N ALA A 198 -2.67 15.95 -8.22
CA ALA A 198 -3.46 16.37 -9.37
C ALA A 198 -4.58 17.37 -9.01
N GLY A 199 -4.66 17.84 -7.76
CA GLY A 199 -5.69 18.76 -7.29
C GLY A 199 -7.07 18.12 -7.17
N THR A 200 -7.14 16.79 -7.11
CA THR A 200 -8.38 16.04 -6.97
C THR A 200 -8.53 15.56 -5.53
N ASP A 201 -9.70 15.75 -4.94
CA ASP A 201 -10.02 15.21 -3.61
C ASP A 201 -10.19 13.68 -3.69
N PRO A 202 -9.38 12.88 -2.96
CA PRO A 202 -9.47 11.42 -2.98
C PRO A 202 -10.78 10.88 -2.42
N ILE A 203 -11.41 11.55 -1.44
CA ILE A 203 -12.70 11.14 -0.87
C ILE A 203 -13.79 11.29 -1.93
N LYS A 204 -13.83 12.44 -2.61
CA LYS A 204 -14.73 12.66 -3.74
C LYS A 204 -14.51 11.62 -4.84
N ALA A 205 -13.25 11.35 -5.20
CA ALA A 205 -12.91 10.36 -6.21
C ALA A 205 -13.41 8.95 -5.86
N ILE A 206 -13.28 8.53 -4.59
CA ILE A 206 -13.80 7.22 -4.12
C ILE A 206 -15.31 7.12 -4.36
N HIS A 207 -16.06 8.17 -4.02
CA HIS A 207 -17.51 8.20 -4.22
C HIS A 207 -17.91 8.19 -5.70
N GLU A 208 -17.21 8.94 -6.55
CA GLU A 208 -17.53 8.99 -7.98
C GLU A 208 -17.13 7.72 -8.74
N VAL A 209 -15.95 7.16 -8.45
CA VAL A 209 -15.49 5.91 -9.07
C VAL A 209 -16.35 4.73 -8.60
N GLY A 210 -16.74 4.71 -7.32
CA GLY A 210 -17.69 3.75 -6.76
C GLY A 210 -17.34 2.29 -7.08
N PRO A 211 -18.24 1.52 -7.72
CA PRO A 211 -18.04 0.08 -7.96
C PRO A 211 -16.90 -0.24 -8.93
N ARG A 212 -16.35 0.76 -9.63
CA ARG A 212 -15.18 0.60 -10.50
C ARG A 212 -13.85 0.79 -9.76
N LEU A 213 -13.86 1.01 -8.45
CA LEU A 213 -12.65 1.04 -7.64
C LEU A 213 -12.23 -0.40 -7.33
N PHE A 214 -11.11 -0.84 -7.90
CA PHE A 214 -10.65 -2.24 -7.79
C PHE A 214 -9.38 -2.40 -6.97
N ASN A 215 -8.59 -1.34 -6.84
CA ASN A 215 -7.40 -1.32 -6.02
C ASN A 215 -7.14 0.12 -5.53
N MET A 216 -6.35 0.29 -4.48
CA MET A 216 -5.95 1.60 -3.98
C MET A 216 -4.50 1.54 -3.52
N HIS A 217 -3.70 2.50 -3.94
CA HIS A 217 -2.36 2.73 -3.40
C HIS A 217 -2.43 3.87 -2.38
N ILE A 218 -2.04 3.57 -1.15
CA ILE A 218 -2.00 4.52 -0.05
C ILE A 218 -0.56 4.95 0.23
N LYS A 219 -0.39 6.25 0.41
CA LYS A 219 0.84 6.95 0.78
C LYS A 219 0.44 8.25 1.46
N ASP A 220 1.41 9.07 1.87
CA ASP A 220 1.12 10.34 2.52
C ASP A 220 2.15 11.40 2.15
N LEU A 221 1.76 12.67 2.27
CA LEU A 221 2.49 13.84 1.78
C LEU A 221 2.42 14.95 2.83
N THR A 222 3.56 15.55 3.17
CA THR A 222 3.58 16.76 4.02
C THR A 222 3.19 18.02 3.25
N ASP A 223 3.26 17.99 1.92
CA ASP A 223 2.72 18.99 1.01
C ASP A 223 1.99 18.29 -0.14
N LEU A 224 0.67 18.46 -0.18
CA LEU A 224 -0.22 17.76 -1.12
C LEU A 224 0.08 18.06 -2.59
N GLY A 225 0.85 19.11 -2.91
CA GLY A 225 1.26 19.44 -4.28
C GLY A 225 2.65 18.92 -4.68
N VAL A 226 3.46 18.41 -3.74
CA VAL A 226 4.90 18.16 -3.95
C VAL A 226 5.23 16.67 -3.82
N LYS A 227 5.80 16.08 -4.88
CA LYS A 227 6.15 14.65 -4.92
C LYS A 227 7.14 14.23 -3.84
N GLU A 228 8.14 15.08 -3.61
CA GLU A 228 9.28 14.85 -2.74
C GLU A 228 8.90 14.99 -1.26
N SER A 229 7.67 15.39 -0.97
CA SER A 229 7.14 15.55 0.38
C SER A 229 6.59 14.25 0.99
N GLN A 230 6.77 13.12 0.30
CA GLN A 230 6.34 11.80 0.76
C GLN A 230 6.90 11.44 2.13
N VAL A 231 6.02 10.92 2.99
CA VAL A 231 6.32 10.52 4.37
C VAL A 231 5.56 9.25 4.75
N ALA A 232 5.80 8.73 5.96
CA ALA A 232 5.00 7.63 6.49
C ALA A 232 3.53 8.06 6.63
N VAL A 233 2.61 7.12 6.39
CA VAL A 233 1.18 7.35 6.55
C VAL A 233 0.88 7.74 7.99
N GLY A 234 0.29 8.92 8.18
CA GLY A 234 0.00 9.50 9.49
C GLY A 234 0.88 10.69 9.86
N ASP A 235 2.01 10.87 9.18
CA ASP A 235 2.91 12.02 9.36
C ASP A 235 2.65 13.14 8.34
N GLY A 236 1.78 12.90 7.35
CA GLY A 236 1.44 13.87 6.32
C GLY A 236 0.04 14.49 6.50
N LYS A 237 -0.55 14.91 5.38
CA LYS A 237 -1.78 15.71 5.33
C LYS A 237 -2.92 15.01 4.61
N ILE A 238 -2.71 13.84 4.00
CA ILE A 238 -3.77 13.12 3.30
C ILE A 238 -4.81 12.65 4.34
N PRO A 239 -6.12 12.85 4.12
CA PRO A 239 -7.16 12.56 5.12
C PRO A 239 -7.45 11.05 5.23
N ILE A 240 -6.52 10.26 5.75
CA ILE A 240 -6.56 8.79 5.80
C ILE A 240 -7.85 8.25 6.45
N ARG A 241 -8.27 8.83 7.58
CA ARG A 241 -9.53 8.43 8.23
C ARG A 241 -10.74 8.68 7.33
N GLY A 242 -10.82 9.83 6.68
CA GLY A 242 -11.91 10.17 5.76
C GLY A 242 -11.94 9.27 4.52
N ILE A 243 -10.76 8.87 4.03
CA ILE A 243 -10.63 7.85 2.97
C ILE A 243 -11.23 6.52 3.42
N PHE A 244 -10.89 6.03 4.63
CA PHE A 244 -11.48 4.80 5.15
C PHE A 244 -13.00 4.90 5.34
N GLU A 245 -13.51 6.02 5.85
CA GLU A 245 -14.95 6.28 5.96
C GLU A 245 -15.64 6.22 4.59
N ALA A 246 -15.05 6.82 3.55
CA ALA A 246 -15.58 6.78 2.18
C ALA A 246 -15.56 5.37 1.56
N LEU A 247 -14.48 4.61 1.78
CA LEU A 247 -14.38 3.22 1.32
C LEU A 247 -15.41 2.32 2.00
N ILE A 248 -15.64 2.51 3.30
CA ILE A 248 -16.68 1.80 4.06
C ILE A 248 -18.07 2.15 3.53
N ALA A 249 -18.35 3.45 3.36
CA ALA A 249 -19.65 3.92 2.87
C ALA A 249 -19.97 3.40 1.46
N THR A 250 -18.96 3.28 0.60
CA THR A 250 -19.08 2.73 -0.76
C THR A 250 -19.01 1.21 -0.81
N LYS A 251 -18.85 0.52 0.33
CA LYS A 251 -18.72 -0.94 0.45
C LYS A 251 -17.58 -1.49 -0.42
N TYR A 252 -16.47 -0.77 -0.48
CA TYR A 252 -15.29 -1.15 -1.23
C TYR A 252 -14.84 -2.59 -0.90
N GLN A 253 -14.55 -3.37 -1.94
CA GLN A 253 -14.22 -4.81 -1.81
C GLN A 253 -12.75 -5.13 -2.06
N GLY A 254 -11.98 -4.18 -2.58
CA GLY A 254 -10.56 -4.35 -2.90
C GLY A 254 -9.66 -4.17 -1.69
N PHE A 255 -8.39 -3.87 -1.97
CA PHE A 255 -7.33 -3.70 -0.98
C PHE A 255 -6.84 -2.25 -0.98
N VAL A 256 -6.38 -1.80 0.18
CA VAL A 256 -5.64 -0.56 0.37
C VAL A 256 -4.18 -0.95 0.58
N ASP A 257 -3.40 -0.81 -0.48
CA ASP A 257 -2.01 -1.26 -0.55
C ASP A 257 -1.07 -0.12 -0.17
N LEU A 258 -0.26 -0.31 0.87
CA LEU A 258 0.81 0.65 1.16
C LEU A 258 1.83 0.63 0.02
N GLU A 259 2.02 1.77 -0.63
CA GLU A 259 3.11 2.01 -1.58
C GLU A 259 4.02 3.10 -1.03
N TYR A 260 5.09 2.69 -0.35
CA TYR A 260 6.04 3.57 0.30
C TYR A 260 7.28 3.79 -0.58
N GLU A 261 7.39 4.97 -1.18
CA GLU A 261 8.40 5.21 -2.23
C GLU A 261 9.62 6.00 -1.77
N VAL A 262 9.69 6.37 -0.48
CA VAL A 262 10.86 7.06 0.11
C VAL A 262 11.73 6.09 0.91
N HIS A 263 12.97 6.48 1.19
CA HIS A 263 13.95 5.69 1.96
C HIS A 263 14.08 4.25 1.47
N GLY A 264 14.18 4.02 0.15
CA GLY A 264 14.13 2.68 -0.44
C GLY A 264 15.20 1.69 0.05
N ASP A 265 16.31 2.17 0.60
CA ASP A 265 17.38 1.35 1.18
C ASP A 265 17.14 0.97 2.65
N ASP A 266 16.24 1.67 3.35
CA ASP A 266 15.81 1.39 4.72
C ASP A 266 14.34 1.81 4.93
N PRO A 267 13.37 1.14 4.28
CA PRO A 267 11.97 1.56 4.29
C PRO A 267 11.21 1.11 5.54
N MET A 268 11.72 0.12 6.28
CA MET A 268 11.00 -0.53 7.38
C MET A 268 10.54 0.43 8.48
N PRO A 269 11.32 1.45 8.93
CA PRO A 269 10.84 2.40 9.92
C PRO A 269 9.55 3.11 9.50
N GLY A 270 9.50 3.63 8.26
CA GLY A 270 8.32 4.32 7.74
C GLY A 270 7.16 3.36 7.44
N VAL A 271 7.45 2.15 6.97
CA VAL A 271 6.44 1.12 6.70
C VAL A 271 5.76 0.65 7.99
N ILE A 272 6.52 0.39 9.07
CA ILE A 272 5.98 0.02 10.38
C ILE A 272 5.07 1.14 10.90
N GLY A 273 5.54 2.39 10.85
CA GLY A 273 4.75 3.56 11.25
C GLY A 273 3.43 3.66 10.48
N SER A 274 3.50 3.49 9.16
CA SER A 274 2.33 3.56 8.28
C SER A 274 1.27 2.51 8.61
N PHE A 275 1.66 1.23 8.77
CA PHE A 275 0.71 0.18 9.15
C PHE A 275 0.17 0.36 10.57
N ALA A 276 1.00 0.81 11.51
CA ALA A 276 0.56 1.10 12.88
C ALA A 276 -0.52 2.20 12.88
N TYR A 277 -0.30 3.28 12.13
CA TYR A 277 -1.26 4.37 11.98
C TYR A 277 -2.57 3.89 11.35
N MET A 278 -2.51 3.20 10.19
CA MET A 278 -3.71 2.72 9.50
C MET A 278 -4.55 1.77 10.38
N ARG A 279 -3.90 0.84 11.09
CA ARG A 279 -4.59 -0.05 12.05
C ARG A 279 -5.17 0.74 13.23
N GLY A 280 -4.45 1.73 13.73
CA GLY A 280 -4.92 2.62 14.80
C GLY A 280 -6.15 3.43 14.37
N ALA A 281 -6.16 3.95 13.14
CA ALA A 281 -7.30 4.66 12.56
C ALA A 281 -8.54 3.77 12.48
N LEU A 282 -8.41 2.54 11.97
CA LEU A 282 -9.51 1.57 11.92
C LEU A 282 -10.00 1.16 13.32
N ALA A 283 -9.10 0.97 14.27
CA ALA A 283 -9.45 0.69 15.67
C ALA A 283 -10.20 1.86 16.32
N GLY A 284 -9.76 3.10 16.07
CA GLY A 284 -10.45 4.32 16.49
C GLY A 284 -11.81 4.54 15.84
N MET A 285 -12.14 3.78 14.78
CA MET A 285 -13.46 3.70 14.16
C MET A 285 -14.30 2.53 14.70
N GLY A 286 -13.79 1.76 15.67
CA GLY A 286 -14.49 0.64 16.31
C GLY A 286 -14.29 -0.71 15.65
N TYR A 287 -13.38 -0.84 14.68
CA TYR A 287 -13.08 -2.11 14.02
C TYR A 287 -11.97 -2.88 14.73
N SER A 288 -12.09 -4.19 14.81
CA SER A 288 -11.00 -5.03 15.30
C SER A 288 -9.89 -5.15 14.26
N ARG A 289 -8.69 -5.46 14.74
CA ARG A 289 -7.58 -5.83 13.86
C ARG A 289 -7.93 -7.15 13.17
N PRO A 290 -7.59 -7.33 11.88
CA PRO A 290 -7.58 -8.66 11.30
C PRO A 290 -6.68 -9.56 12.16
N ALA A 291 -7.16 -10.77 12.44
CA ALA A 291 -6.39 -11.79 13.14
C ALA A 291 -5.11 -12.15 12.35
#